data_AF-A0A9Q0MB87-F1
#
_entry.id   AF-A0A9Q0MB87-F1
#
_cell.length_a   1.000
_cell.length_b   1.000
_cell.length_c   1.000
_cell.angle_alpha   90.00
_cell.angle_beta   90.00
_cell.angle_gamma   90.00
#
_symmetry.space_group_name_H-M   'P 1'
#
loop_
_entity.id
_entity.type
_entity.pdbx_description
1 polymer ?
#
loop_
_entity_poly.entity_id
_entity_poly.type
_entity_poly.pdbx_seq_one_letter_code
_entity_poly.pdbx_strand_id
1 'polypeptide(L)'
;MAAVTNIPGQISKKSFTGIGCLGRFDRSKFARLDRICDECSNIYRNVGMLNSCRDFCFKNEAFPACVDALLLTHEQKELDDIVTELLG
;
A
#
# COMPACT_ATOMS: atom_id res chain seq x y z
N MET A 1 5.13 19.01 -16.68
CA MET A 1 5.83 17.94 -15.93
C MET A 1 5.41 18.09 -14.47
N ALA A 2 4.47 17.27 -13.98
CA ALA A 2 4.04 17.34 -12.59
C ALA A 2 4.98 16.47 -11.74
N ALA A 3 5.73 17.10 -10.84
CA ALA A 3 6.47 16.40 -9.82
C ALA A 3 5.45 15.66 -8.94
N VAL A 4 5.51 14.33 -8.90
CA VAL A 4 4.83 13.53 -7.90
C VAL A 4 5.57 13.80 -6.59
N THR A 5 5.13 14.83 -5.86
CA THR A 5 5.65 15.14 -4.53
C THR A 5 5.18 14.03 -3.59
N ASN A 6 5.96 12.97 -3.50
CA ASN A 6 5.85 11.96 -2.46
C ASN A 6 6.42 12.57 -1.17
N ILE A 7 5.60 13.38 -0.51
CA ILE A 7 5.92 13.97 0.80
C ILE A 7 5.53 12.93 1.86
N PRO A 8 6.47 12.42 2.66
CA PRO A 8 6.15 11.54 3.78
C PRO A 8 5.33 12.34 4.79
N GLY A 9 4.00 12.16 4.78
CA GLY A 9 3.09 12.82 5.71
C GLY A 9 1.74 13.26 5.13
N GLN A 10 1.59 13.44 3.82
CA GLN A 10 0.34 13.95 3.23
C GLN A 10 -0.47 12.83 2.54
N ILE A 11 -0.84 11.79 3.28
CA ILE A 11 -1.88 10.83 2.83
C ILE A 11 -3.19 11.61 2.69
N SER A 12 -3.47 12.03 1.47
CA SER A 12 -4.66 12.79 1.13
C SER A 12 -5.78 11.84 0.72
N LYS A 13 -7.04 12.20 1.02
CA LYS A 13 -8.21 11.45 0.52
C LYS A 13 -8.18 11.24 -1.01
N LYS A 14 -7.57 12.17 -1.74
CA LYS A 14 -7.35 12.08 -3.19
C LYS A 14 -6.46 10.90 -3.59
N SER A 15 -5.38 10.65 -2.83
CA SER A 15 -4.48 9.52 -3.06
C SER A 15 -5.14 8.18 -2.69
N PHE A 16 -5.99 8.18 -1.65
CA PHE A 16 -6.76 7.00 -1.24
C PHE A 16 -7.72 6.53 -2.35
N THR A 17 -8.58 7.42 -2.85
CA THR A 17 -9.51 7.07 -3.93
C THR A 17 -8.79 6.87 -5.27
N GLY A 18 -7.63 7.51 -5.45
CA GLY A 18 -6.86 7.46 -6.69
C GLY A 18 -6.27 6.07 -7.01
N ILE A 19 -6.11 5.21 -6.00
CA ILE A 19 -5.62 3.83 -6.18
C ILE A 19 -6.73 2.78 -6.04
N GLY A 20 -8.01 3.19 -5.96
CA GLY A 20 -9.15 2.28 -5.89
C GLY A 20 -9.63 1.91 -4.49
N CYS A 21 -9.15 2.59 -3.43
CA CYS A 21 -9.74 2.42 -2.11
C CYS A 21 -11.07 3.20 -1.99
N LEU A 22 -12.19 2.50 -1.86
CA LEU A 22 -13.54 3.07 -1.82
C LEU A 22 -14.23 2.91 -0.46
N GLY A 23 -13.58 2.20 0.46
CA GLY A 23 -14.08 1.94 1.81
C GLY A 23 -13.86 3.09 2.78
N ARG A 24 -13.84 2.76 4.07
CA ARG A 24 -13.69 3.77 5.13
C ARG A 24 -12.25 4.26 5.17
N PHE A 25 -12.04 5.54 4.86
CA PHE A 25 -10.72 6.15 4.95
C PHE A 25 -10.20 6.15 6.39
N ASP A 26 -9.20 5.32 6.66
CA ASP A 26 -8.45 5.28 7.92
C ASP A 26 -6.97 5.52 7.62
N ARG A 27 -6.47 6.69 8.06
CA ARG A 27 -5.10 7.15 7.76
C ARG A 27 -4.04 6.21 8.35
N SER A 28 -4.27 5.68 9.54
CA SER A 28 -3.28 4.84 10.24
C SER A 28 -3.16 3.49 9.55
N LYS A 29 -4.29 2.89 9.18
CA LYS A 29 -4.36 1.65 8.41
C LYS A 29 -3.71 1.79 7.04
N PHE A 30 -4.08 2.84 6.30
CA PHE A 30 -3.48 3.10 4.99
C PHE A 30 -1.97 3.29 5.09
N ALA A 31 -1.47 4.09 6.05
CA ALA A 31 -0.04 4.32 6.24
C ALA A 31 0.74 3.03 6.55
N ARG A 32 0.13 2.08 7.27
CA ARG A 32 0.74 0.79 7.56
C ARG A 32 0.96 -0.02 6.27
N LEU A 33 -0.05 -0.11 5.42
CA LEU A 33 0.06 -0.80 4.12
C LEU A 33 1.03 -0.08 3.18
N ASP A 34 0.99 1.26 3.14
CA ASP A 34 1.85 2.09 2.31
C ASP A 34 3.34 1.86 2.63
N ARG A 35 3.67 1.73 3.92
CA ARG A 35 5.02 1.46 4.41
C ARG A 35 5.52 0.09 3.96
N ILE A 36 4.67 -0.94 3.96
CA ILE A 36 5.04 -2.27 3.45
C ILE A 36 5.49 -2.18 1.99
N CYS A 37 4.74 -1.46 1.17
CA CYS A 37 5.10 -1.25 -0.23
C CYS A 37 6.40 -0.44 -0.39
N ASP A 38 6.63 0.59 0.43
CA ASP A 38 7.87 1.37 0.41
C ASP A 38 9.10 0.51 0.77
N GLU A 39 9.05 -0.23 1.89
CA GLU A 39 10.15 -1.08 2.35
C GLU A 39 10.44 -2.21 1.34
N CYS A 40 9.38 -2.83 0.80
CA CYS A 40 9.48 -3.87 -0.21
C CYS A 40 10.11 -3.36 -1.53
N SER A 41 9.80 -2.14 -1.94
CA SER A 41 10.38 -1.54 -3.14
C SER A 41 11.91 -1.38 -3.04
N ASN A 42 12.43 -1.15 -1.82
CA ASN A 42 13.86 -1.09 -1.53
C ASN A 42 14.52 -2.48 -1.62
N ILE A 43 13.80 -3.55 -1.25
CA ILE A 43 14.29 -4.94 -1.35
C ILE A 43 14.43 -5.35 -2.82
N TYR A 44 13.38 -5.18 -3.61
CA TYR A 44 13.41 -5.56 -5.03
C TYR A 44 14.19 -4.59 -5.90
N ARG A 45 14.51 -3.38 -5.39
CA ARG A 45 15.17 -2.29 -6.11
C ARG A 45 14.48 -1.95 -7.44
N ASN A 46 13.15 -2.10 -7.48
CA ASN A 46 12.35 -1.91 -8.67
C ASN A 46 11.40 -0.72 -8.49
N VAL A 47 11.58 0.30 -9.33
CA VAL A 47 10.82 1.56 -9.31
C VAL A 47 9.32 1.32 -9.56
N GLY A 48 8.95 0.25 -10.26
CA GLY A 48 7.55 -0.14 -10.50
C GLY A 48 6.88 -0.85 -9.33
N MET A 49 7.65 -1.44 -8.42
CA MET A 49 7.10 -2.28 -7.33
C MET A 49 6.20 -1.47 -6.40
N LEU A 50 6.56 -0.22 -6.13
CA LEU A 50 5.77 0.65 -5.28
C LEU A 50 4.36 0.88 -5.82
N ASN A 51 4.27 1.16 -7.13
CA ASN A 51 2.99 1.38 -7.79
C ASN A 51 2.18 0.09 -7.88
N SER A 52 2.81 -1.02 -8.27
CA SER A 52 2.17 -2.33 -8.35
C SER A 52 1.65 -2.80 -6.99
N CYS A 53 2.38 -2.56 -5.91
CA CYS A 53 1.97 -2.94 -4.57
C CYS A 53 0.77 -2.13 -4.07
N ARG A 54 0.72 -0.83 -4.36
CA ARG A 54 -0.41 0.06 -3.99
C ARG A 54 -1.64 -0.13 -4.88
N ASP A 55 -1.48 -0.73 -6.06
CA ASP A 55 -2.53 -0.82 -7.08
C ASP A 55 -3.79 -1.55 -6.58
N PHE A 56 -4.94 -1.16 -7.09
CA PHE A 56 -6.25 -1.71 -6.71
C PHE A 56 -6.45 -1.81 -5.18
N CYS A 57 -6.11 -0.74 -4.47
CA CYS A 57 -6.13 -0.65 -3.00
C CYS A 57 -5.38 -1.80 -2.32
N PHE A 58 -4.15 -2.08 -2.76
CA PHE A 58 -3.32 -3.19 -2.26
C PHE A 58 -3.89 -4.59 -2.51
N LYS A 59 -5.04 -4.74 -3.19
CA LYS A 59 -5.68 -6.02 -3.51
C LYS A 59 -5.12 -6.58 -4.82
N ASN A 60 -3.85 -6.92 -4.82
CA ASN A 60 -3.13 -7.44 -5.98
C ASN A 60 -2.14 -8.53 -5.54
N GLU A 61 -1.39 -9.12 -6.47
CA GLU A 61 -0.40 -10.16 -6.19
C GLU A 61 0.93 -9.61 -5.63
N ALA A 62 1.23 -8.33 -5.85
CA ALA A 62 2.46 -7.70 -5.40
C ALA A 62 2.46 -7.44 -3.89
N PHE A 63 1.31 -7.10 -3.29
CA PHE A 63 1.19 -6.87 -1.86
C PHE A 63 1.56 -8.10 -1.00
N PRO A 64 1.00 -9.31 -1.19
CA PRO A 64 1.40 -10.49 -0.43
C PRO A 64 2.86 -10.90 -0.70
N ALA A 65 3.37 -10.69 -1.93
CA ALA A 65 4.80 -10.89 -2.21
C ALA A 65 5.68 -9.93 -1.39
N CYS A 66 5.25 -8.69 -1.18
CA CYS A 66 5.92 -7.75 -0.30
C CYS A 66 5.87 -8.14 1.17
N VAL A 67 4.73 -8.65 1.65
CA VAL A 67 4.59 -9.17 3.01
C VAL A 67 5.55 -10.34 3.24
N ASP A 68 5.66 -11.25 2.26
CA ASP A 68 6.62 -12.36 2.31
C ASP A 68 8.08 -11.89 2.30
N ALA A 69 8.44 -10.97 1.38
CA ALA A 69 9.78 -10.42 1.28
C ALA A 69 10.24 -9.69 2.55
N LEU A 70 9.31 -9.11 3.32
CA LEU A 70 9.57 -8.45 4.60
C LEU A 70 9.46 -9.40 5.81
N LEU A 71 9.24 -10.69 5.60
CA LEU A 71 9.07 -11.70 6.65
C LEU A 71 7.88 -11.41 7.59
N LEU A 72 6.83 -10.77 7.06
CA LEU A 72 5.62 -10.37 7.78
C LEU A 72 4.44 -11.33 7.56
N THR A 73 4.68 -12.54 7.06
CA THR A 73 3.63 -13.53 6.75
C THR A 73 2.74 -13.88 7.94
N HIS A 74 3.24 -13.77 9.17
CA HIS A 74 2.47 -13.94 10.39
C HIS A 74 1.39 -12.86 10.59
N GLU A 75 1.56 -11.67 10.00
CA GLU A 75 0.60 -10.57 10.02
C GLU A 75 -0.31 -10.55 8.78
N GLN A 76 -0.10 -11.44 7.80
CA GLN A 76 -0.80 -11.43 6.51
C GLN A 76 -2.32 -11.31 6.66
N LYS A 77 -2.91 -12.10 7.56
CA LYS A 77 -4.35 -12.06 7.81
C LYS A 77 -4.82 -10.69 8.30
N GLU A 78 -4.10 -10.08 9.24
CA GLU A 78 -4.45 -8.76 9.78
C GLU A 78 -4.34 -7.69 8.68
N LEU A 79 -3.29 -7.77 7.86
CA LEU A 79 -3.09 -6.87 6.73
C LEU A 79 -4.19 -7.02 5.68
N ASP A 80 -4.62 -8.25 5.37
CA ASP A 80 -5.72 -8.52 4.44
C ASP A 80 -7.07 -8.02 4.97
N ASP A 81 -7.30 -8.13 6.27
CA ASP A 81 -8.49 -7.58 6.94
C ASP A 81 -8.50 -6.04 6.79
N ILE A 82 -7.34 -5.38 6.95
CA ILE A 82 -7.19 -3.94 6.71
C ILE A 82 -7.45 -3.59 5.24
N VAL A 83 -6.86 -4.32 4.29
CA VAL A 83 -7.08 -4.12 2.84
C VAL A 83 -8.56 -4.19 2.50
N THR A 84 -9.26 -5.18 3.04
CA THR A 84 -10.69 -5.38 2.80
C THR A 84 -11.53 -4.21 3.31
N GLU A 85 -11.22 -3.67 4.50
CA GLU A 85 -11.91 -2.50 5.05
C GLU A 85 -11.68 -1.22 4.23
N LEU A 86 -10.47 -1.03 3.71
CA LEU A 86 -10.11 0.15 2.93
C LEU A 86 -10.64 0.06 1.48
N LEU A 87 -10.76 -1.15 0.94
CA LEU A 87 -11.31 -1.38 -0.39
C LEU A 87 -12.80 -0.99 -0.45
N GLY A 88 -13.58 -1.37 0.58
CA GLY A 88 -15.01 -1.06 0.69
C GLY A 88 -15.89 -2.28 0.45
#